data_AF-A0A8H6VA93-F1
#
_entry.id   AF-A0A8H6VA93-F1
#
_cell.length_a   1.000
_cell.length_b   1.000
_cell.length_c   1.000
_cell.angle_alpha   90.00
_cell.angle_beta   90.00
_cell.angle_gamma   90.00
#
_symmetry.space_group_name_H-M   'P 1'
#
loop_
_entity.id
_entity.type
_entity.pdbx_description
1 polymer ?
#
loop_
_entity_poly.entity_id
_entity_poly.type
_entity_poly.pdbx_seq_one_letter_code
_entity_poly.pdbx_strand_id
1 'polypeptide(L)'
;MQVWEQAQARAKADQAIIASQLTDANPWLQMTQWADYLQGIQAHDLLACVAAPEEDPMDATEQRVQVIWHIMEQVTHKSQQTVQQCSQAIRVEAVQSKKGQIPHRPLLAYMDEAAIKKHMQPWQQILAFITRTQAPHNWTSPQYGMTARQRQKWRQLWQLASQAPGRPNPNSQGNQGSPGSQAAVLGDPKNLKAWTMTAIEKACLEFCIELLNQRHRSHKYKSALVCAMAVLGQGEAS
;
A
#
# COMPACT_ATOMS: atom_id res chain seq x y z
N MET A 1 11.69 -30.12 -13.55
CA MET A 1 12.34 -28.80 -13.51
C MET A 1 11.82 -27.92 -12.37
N GLN A 2 10.51 -27.86 -12.10
CA GLN A 2 9.92 -27.04 -11.01
C GLN A 2 10.47 -27.27 -9.59
N VAL A 3 10.85 -28.49 -9.21
CA VAL A 3 11.34 -28.79 -7.84
C VAL A 3 12.72 -28.17 -7.57
N TRP A 4 13.59 -28.10 -8.58
CA TRP A 4 14.92 -27.50 -8.42
C TRP A 4 14.83 -25.98 -8.36
N GLU A 5 13.97 -25.36 -9.19
CA GLU A 5 13.73 -23.90 -9.15
C GLU A 5 13.14 -23.45 -7.81
N GLN A 6 12.17 -24.20 -7.25
CA GLN A 6 11.63 -23.94 -5.92
C GLN A 6 12.68 -24.14 -4.81
N ALA A 7 13.52 -25.17 -4.90
CA ALA A 7 14.60 -25.38 -3.94
C ALA A 7 15.64 -24.25 -4.00
N GLN A 8 15.94 -23.75 -5.21
CA GLN A 8 16.89 -22.65 -5.41
C GLN A 8 16.30 -21.31 -4.97
N ALA A 9 15.00 -21.07 -5.18
CA ALA A 9 14.29 -19.91 -4.66
C ALA A 9 14.24 -19.90 -3.12
N ARG A 10 13.94 -21.05 -2.50
CA ARG A 10 13.98 -21.23 -1.04
C ARG A 10 15.39 -21.00 -0.49
N ALA A 11 16.40 -21.61 -1.09
CA ALA A 11 17.80 -21.43 -0.68
C ALA A 11 18.28 -19.97 -0.82
N LYS A 12 17.77 -19.21 -1.80
CA LYS A 12 18.03 -17.76 -1.91
C LYS A 12 17.26 -16.94 -0.87
N ALA A 13 16.03 -17.32 -0.55
CA ALA A 13 15.22 -16.64 0.47
C ALA A 13 15.75 -16.87 1.90
N ASP A 14 16.36 -18.03 2.15
CA ASP A 14 17.00 -18.40 3.42
C ASP A 14 18.40 -17.78 3.61
N GLN A 15 18.90 -17.05 2.61
CA GLN A 15 20.15 -16.33 2.71
C GLN A 15 19.93 -14.92 3.24
N ALA A 16 20.80 -14.52 4.18
CA ALA A 16 20.92 -13.14 4.58
C ALA A 16 21.36 -12.31 3.38
N ILE A 17 20.80 -11.11 3.23
CA ILE A 17 21.20 -10.18 2.18
C ILE A 17 22.67 -9.82 2.37
N ILE A 18 23.48 -10.18 1.37
CA ILE A 18 24.88 -9.79 1.26
C ILE A 18 24.96 -8.66 0.24
N ALA A 19 25.44 -7.50 0.66
CA ALA A 19 25.49 -6.31 -0.17
C ALA A 19 26.20 -6.55 -1.52
N SER A 20 27.27 -7.34 -1.51
CA SER A 20 28.06 -7.66 -2.70
C SER A 20 27.42 -8.68 -3.67
N GLN A 21 26.30 -9.31 -3.31
CA GLN A 21 25.61 -10.31 -4.14
C GLN A 21 24.31 -9.80 -4.76
N LEU A 22 23.83 -8.63 -4.34
CA LEU A 22 22.75 -7.93 -5.02
C LEU A 22 23.30 -7.40 -6.35
N THR A 23 23.07 -8.16 -7.42
CA THR A 23 23.21 -7.64 -8.78
C THR A 23 22.15 -6.57 -8.95
N ASP A 24 22.47 -5.34 -8.57
CA ASP A 24 21.53 -4.21 -8.59
C ASP A 24 21.16 -3.88 -10.03
N ALA A 25 20.10 -4.51 -10.55
CA ALA A 25 19.59 -4.25 -11.89
C ALA A 25 18.96 -2.85 -12.01
N ASN A 26 18.60 -2.22 -10.88
CA ASN A 26 18.02 -0.89 -10.84
C ASN A 26 19.09 0.18 -10.50
N PRO A 27 19.42 1.12 -11.41
CA PRO A 27 20.39 2.18 -11.17
C PRO A 27 20.11 3.04 -9.93
N TRP A 28 18.85 3.14 -9.51
CA TRP A 28 18.46 3.86 -8.29
C TRP A 28 18.84 3.11 -7.01
N LEU A 29 18.84 1.77 -7.03
CA LEU A 29 19.30 0.93 -5.90
C LEU A 29 20.82 1.08 -5.69
N GLN A 30 21.59 1.12 -6.80
CA GLN A 30 23.03 1.39 -6.76
C GLN A 30 23.34 2.79 -6.19
N MET A 31 22.61 3.81 -6.65
CA MET A 31 22.78 5.19 -6.17
C MET A 31 22.43 5.36 -4.69
N THR A 32 21.69 4.41 -4.11
CA THR A 32 21.19 4.49 -2.75
C THR A 32 21.91 3.60 -1.72
N GLN A 33 22.96 2.86 -2.13
CA GLN A 33 23.71 1.92 -1.28
C GLN A 33 22.78 0.96 -0.53
N TRP A 34 21.71 0.55 -1.21
CA TRP A 34 20.61 -0.15 -0.59
C TRP A 34 20.99 -1.55 -0.09
N ALA A 35 21.93 -2.16 -0.81
CA ALA A 35 22.54 -3.44 -0.48
C ALA A 35 23.27 -3.40 0.88
N ASP A 36 23.90 -2.27 1.23
CA ASP A 36 24.59 -2.08 2.51
C ASP A 36 23.60 -1.86 3.66
N TYR A 37 22.48 -1.19 3.39
CA TYR A 37 21.46 -0.88 4.40
C TYR A 37 20.66 -2.10 4.86
N LEU A 38 20.41 -3.06 3.96
CA LEU A 38 19.72 -4.31 4.29
C LEU A 38 20.67 -5.46 4.65
N GLN A 39 21.98 -5.18 4.72
CA GLN A 39 22.98 -6.21 4.98
C GLN A 39 22.68 -6.96 6.27
N GLY A 40 22.68 -8.30 6.19
CA GLY A 40 22.45 -9.17 7.34
C GLY A 40 20.98 -9.43 7.70
N ILE A 41 20.03 -8.82 6.99
CA ILE A 41 18.61 -9.14 7.12
C ILE A 41 18.28 -10.33 6.20
N GLN A 42 17.46 -11.26 6.69
CA GLN A 42 17.02 -12.41 5.89
C GLN A 42 16.08 -11.98 4.77
N ALA A 43 16.33 -12.46 3.55
CA ALA A 43 15.52 -12.11 2.39
C ALA A 43 14.06 -12.60 2.53
N HIS A 44 13.85 -13.79 3.10
CA HIS A 44 12.49 -14.30 3.34
C HIS A 44 11.69 -13.41 4.29
N ASP A 45 12.28 -12.92 5.38
CA ASP A 45 11.61 -12.05 6.35
C ASP A 45 11.16 -10.73 5.69
N LEU A 46 12.00 -10.17 4.81
CA LEU A 46 11.69 -8.94 4.08
C LEU A 46 10.57 -9.15 3.06
N LEU A 47 10.61 -10.25 2.31
CA LEU A 47 9.56 -10.58 1.34
C LEU A 47 8.24 -10.90 2.05
N ALA A 48 8.27 -11.59 3.20
CA ALA A 48 7.10 -11.83 4.03
C ALA A 48 6.47 -10.52 4.51
N CYS A 49 7.26 -9.49 4.79
CA CYS A 49 6.73 -8.19 5.20
C CYS A 49 5.87 -7.50 4.14
N VAL A 50 6.14 -7.71 2.85
CA VAL A 50 5.39 -7.11 1.73
C VAL A 50 4.38 -8.06 1.12
N ALA A 51 4.32 -9.31 1.58
CA ALA A 51 3.41 -10.32 1.07
C ALA A 51 1.94 -9.95 1.35
N ALA A 52 1.03 -10.54 0.57
CA ALA A 52 -0.39 -10.48 0.90
C ALA A 52 -0.62 -11.08 2.30
N PRO A 53 -1.60 -10.56 3.06
CA PRO A 53 -1.88 -11.08 4.39
C PRO A 53 -2.38 -12.51 4.34
N GLU A 54 -1.93 -13.31 5.29
CA GLU A 54 -2.43 -14.68 5.50
C GLU A 54 -3.66 -14.63 6.41
N GLU A 55 -4.63 -15.54 6.18
CA GLU A 55 -5.81 -15.66 7.03
C GLU A 55 -5.46 -16.39 8.34
N ASP A 56 -4.74 -15.71 9.24
CA ASP A 56 -4.43 -16.21 10.59
C ASP A 56 -5.33 -15.53 11.65
N PRO A 57 -6.30 -16.27 12.24
CA PRO A 57 -7.17 -15.74 13.28
C PRO A 57 -6.47 -15.59 14.65
N MET A 58 -5.27 -16.12 14.86
CA MET A 58 -4.52 -16.01 16.11
C MET A 58 -3.48 -14.89 16.08
N ASP A 59 -2.98 -14.51 14.91
CA ASP A 59 -2.06 -13.38 14.77
C ASP A 59 -2.82 -12.05 14.65
N ALA A 60 -2.86 -11.31 15.76
CA ALA A 60 -3.47 -9.99 15.82
C ALA A 60 -2.79 -8.95 14.90
N THR A 61 -1.52 -9.16 14.53
CA THR A 61 -0.82 -8.31 13.55
C THR A 61 -1.35 -8.61 12.15
N GLU A 62 -1.39 -9.87 11.73
CA GLU A 62 -1.91 -10.26 10.42
C GLU A 62 -3.38 -9.86 10.25
N GLN A 63 -4.22 -9.98 11.29
CA GLN A 63 -5.60 -9.46 11.25
C GLN A 63 -5.66 -7.96 10.91
N ARG A 64 -4.76 -7.16 11.48
CA ARG A 64 -4.69 -5.72 11.18
C ARG A 64 -4.15 -5.48 9.78
N VAL A 65 -3.17 -6.27 9.32
CA VAL A 65 -2.69 -6.22 7.94
C VAL A 65 -3.85 -6.50 6.98
N GLN A 66 -4.66 -7.54 7.22
CA GLN A 66 -5.84 -7.85 6.41
C GLN A 66 -6.83 -6.69 6.35
N VAL A 67 -7.14 -6.08 7.50
CA VAL A 67 -8.03 -4.92 7.56
C VAL A 67 -7.45 -3.76 6.74
N ILE A 68 -6.20 -3.37 6.97
CA ILE A 68 -5.56 -2.25 6.28
C ILE A 68 -5.46 -2.54 4.77
N TRP A 69 -5.15 -3.78 4.39
CA TRP A 69 -5.06 -4.24 3.00
C TRP A 69 -6.39 -4.06 2.25
N HIS A 70 -7.50 -4.48 2.86
CA HIS A 70 -8.82 -4.31 2.29
C HIS A 70 -9.29 -2.85 2.30
N ILE A 71 -8.97 -2.09 3.35
CA ILE A 71 -9.28 -0.65 3.38
C ILE A 71 -8.55 0.09 2.26
N MET A 72 -7.29 -0.25 1.96
CA MET A 72 -6.57 0.35 0.84
C MET A 72 -7.24 0.05 -0.51
N GLU A 73 -7.81 -1.15 -0.68
CA GLU A 73 -8.62 -1.50 -1.85
C GLU A 73 -9.85 -0.60 -1.95
N GLN A 74 -10.61 -0.44 -0.86
CA GLN A 74 -11.79 0.44 -0.84
C GLN A 74 -11.43 1.91 -1.12
N VAL A 75 -10.35 2.42 -0.53
CA VAL A 75 -9.84 3.78 -0.79
C VAL A 75 -9.49 3.95 -2.27
N THR A 76 -8.87 2.94 -2.88
CA THR A 76 -8.50 2.98 -4.30
C THR A 76 -9.75 3.06 -5.18
N HIS A 77 -10.74 2.19 -4.97
CA HIS A 77 -11.98 2.22 -5.75
C HIS A 77 -12.75 3.54 -5.59
N LYS A 78 -12.89 4.04 -4.35
CA LYS A 78 -13.54 5.35 -4.10
C LYS A 78 -12.78 6.51 -4.74
N SER A 79 -11.45 6.46 -4.75
CA SER A 79 -10.63 7.48 -5.42
C SER A 79 -10.85 7.48 -6.94
N GLN A 80 -10.89 6.30 -7.57
CA GLN A 80 -11.14 6.16 -9.00
C GLN A 80 -12.55 6.64 -9.38
N GLN A 81 -13.55 6.26 -8.60
CA GLN A 81 -14.92 6.73 -8.80
C GLN A 81 -15.03 8.26 -8.67
N THR A 82 -14.30 8.87 -7.72
CA THR A 82 -14.25 10.33 -7.58
C THR A 82 -13.61 10.98 -8.81
N VAL A 83 -12.50 10.44 -9.29
CA VAL A 83 -11.78 10.94 -10.49
C VAL A 83 -12.63 10.82 -11.76
N GLN A 84 -13.42 9.76 -11.90
CA GLN A 84 -14.38 9.57 -12.98
C GLN A 84 -15.42 10.71 -13.01
N GLN A 85 -15.87 11.15 -11.84
CA GLN A 85 -16.89 12.21 -11.70
C GLN A 85 -16.32 13.63 -11.76
N CYS A 86 -15.02 13.81 -11.55
CA CYS A 86 -14.38 15.12 -11.64
C CYS A 86 -14.45 15.72 -13.06
N SER A 87 -14.43 17.05 -13.15
CA SER A 87 -14.27 17.73 -14.44
C SER A 87 -12.86 17.55 -14.99
N GLN A 88 -12.68 17.75 -16.30
CA GLN A 88 -11.36 17.73 -16.92
C GLN A 88 -10.41 18.77 -16.31
N ALA A 89 -10.93 19.96 -15.95
CA ALA A 89 -10.14 21.01 -15.30
C ALA A 89 -9.53 20.55 -13.98
N ILE A 90 -10.33 19.91 -13.11
CA ILE A 90 -9.86 19.36 -11.83
C ILE A 90 -8.80 18.27 -12.06
N ARG A 91 -8.98 17.42 -13.09
CA ARG A 91 -8.01 16.36 -13.43
C ARG A 91 -6.69 16.90 -14.01
N VAL A 92 -6.71 18.04 -14.69
CA VAL A 92 -5.49 18.72 -15.15
C VAL A 92 -4.76 19.36 -13.97
N GLU A 93 -5.51 20.06 -13.10
CA GLU A 93 -4.97 20.70 -11.90
C GLU A 93 -4.35 19.68 -10.94
N ALA A 94 -4.97 18.52 -10.74
CA ALA A 94 -4.47 17.46 -9.86
C ALA A 94 -3.09 16.90 -10.27
N VAL A 95 -2.71 16.99 -11.55
CA VAL A 95 -1.40 16.52 -12.07
C VAL A 95 -0.40 17.68 -12.17
N GLN A 96 -0.83 18.92 -11.90
CA GLN A 96 0.01 20.09 -12.00
C GLN A 96 1.01 20.14 -10.83
N SER A 97 2.25 19.72 -11.10
CA SER A 97 3.34 19.76 -10.10
C SER A 97 3.85 21.17 -9.80
N LYS A 98 3.68 22.12 -10.73
CA LYS A 98 4.13 23.52 -10.63
C LYS A 98 3.08 24.47 -11.17
N LYS A 99 2.79 25.54 -10.43
CA LYS A 99 1.88 26.61 -10.87
C LYS A 99 2.35 27.20 -12.20
N GLY A 100 1.50 27.15 -13.22
CA GLY A 100 1.77 27.67 -14.58
C GLY A 100 2.26 26.63 -15.58
N GLN A 101 2.58 25.40 -15.16
CA GLN A 101 2.81 24.28 -16.10
C GLN A 101 1.46 23.76 -16.60
N ILE A 102 1.29 23.50 -17.89
CA ILE A 102 0.12 22.78 -18.42
C ILE A 102 0.54 21.32 -18.61
N PRO A 103 0.09 20.37 -17.77
CA PRO A 103 0.36 18.96 -17.98
C PRO A 103 -0.24 18.49 -19.31
N HIS A 104 0.56 17.87 -20.17
CA HIS A 104 0.10 17.36 -21.48
C HIS A 104 -0.88 16.17 -21.35
N ARG A 105 -0.90 15.50 -20.19
CA ARG A 105 -1.81 14.39 -19.92
C ARG A 105 -2.55 14.65 -18.60
N PRO A 106 -3.88 14.88 -18.62
CA PRO A 106 -4.65 14.97 -17.39
C PRO A 106 -4.64 13.62 -16.65
N LEU A 107 -5.01 13.64 -15.38
CA LEU A 107 -5.30 12.40 -14.65
C LEU A 107 -6.32 11.60 -15.48
N LEU A 108 -6.05 10.31 -15.71
CA LEU A 108 -6.95 9.47 -16.49
C LEU A 108 -8.27 9.35 -15.74
N ALA A 109 -9.36 9.76 -16.39
CA ALA A 109 -10.70 9.71 -15.80
C ALA A 109 -11.13 8.28 -15.52
N TYR A 110 -10.66 7.33 -16.34
CA TYR A 110 -11.01 5.92 -16.25
C TYR A 110 -9.74 5.08 -16.32
N MET A 111 -9.64 4.13 -15.41
CA MET A 111 -8.66 3.05 -15.42
C MET A 111 -9.45 1.75 -15.39
N ASP A 112 -9.10 0.79 -16.24
CA ASP A 112 -9.69 -0.54 -16.17
C ASP A 112 -9.30 -1.24 -14.85
N GLU A 113 -10.05 -2.29 -14.51
CA GLU A 113 -9.88 -3.04 -13.26
C GLU A 113 -8.45 -3.59 -13.09
N ALA A 114 -7.78 -3.98 -14.18
CA ALA A 114 -6.41 -4.49 -14.15
C ALA A 114 -5.40 -3.38 -13.86
N ALA A 115 -5.59 -2.20 -14.45
CA ALA A 115 -4.81 -1.01 -14.16
C ALA A 115 -5.00 -0.56 -12.71
N ILE A 116 -6.24 -0.57 -12.19
CA ILE A 116 -6.51 -0.26 -10.78
C ILE A 116 -5.71 -1.18 -9.86
N LYS A 117 -5.76 -2.50 -10.09
CA LYS A 117 -5.01 -3.49 -9.32
C LYS A 117 -3.50 -3.24 -9.39
N LYS A 118 -2.96 -2.95 -10.58
CA LYS A 118 -1.54 -2.65 -10.79
C LYS A 118 -1.07 -1.45 -9.96
N HIS A 119 -1.89 -0.42 -9.83
CA HIS A 119 -1.53 0.78 -9.05
C HIS A 119 -1.86 0.66 -7.56
N MET A 120 -2.78 -0.22 -7.18
CA MET A 120 -3.16 -0.52 -5.81
C MET A 120 -2.12 -1.38 -5.10
N GLN A 121 -1.60 -2.40 -5.79
CA GLN A 121 -0.76 -3.43 -5.20
C GLN A 121 0.48 -2.86 -4.47
N PRO A 122 1.27 -1.94 -5.04
CA PRO A 122 2.40 -1.36 -4.31
C PRO A 122 2.01 -0.68 -3.01
N TRP A 123 0.85 -0.01 -2.96
CA TRP A 123 0.35 0.64 -1.74
C TRP A 123 -0.06 -0.37 -0.67
N GLN A 124 -0.72 -1.46 -1.06
CA GLN A 124 -1.05 -2.55 -0.15
C GLN A 124 0.22 -3.16 0.46
N GLN A 125 1.24 -3.40 -0.35
CA GLN A 125 2.51 -3.94 0.10
C GLN A 125 3.29 -2.96 1.01
N ILE A 126 3.30 -1.66 0.68
CA ILE A 126 3.91 -0.61 1.54
C ILE A 126 3.24 -0.57 2.91
N LEU A 127 1.90 -0.59 2.94
CA LEU A 127 1.15 -0.55 4.19
C LEU A 127 1.33 -1.84 4.99
N ALA A 128 1.38 -3.00 4.34
CA ALA A 128 1.66 -4.28 4.99
C ALA A 128 3.06 -4.29 5.63
N PHE A 129 4.08 -3.82 4.89
CA PHE A 129 5.44 -3.68 5.39
C PHE A 129 5.49 -2.81 6.65
N ILE A 130 4.87 -1.63 6.61
CA ILE A 130 4.83 -0.73 7.76
C ILE A 130 4.12 -1.39 8.94
N THR A 131 3.00 -2.06 8.68
CA THR A 131 2.19 -2.72 9.71
C THR A 131 2.98 -3.80 10.44
N ARG A 132 3.66 -4.68 9.70
CA ARG A 132 4.45 -5.79 10.25
C ARG A 132 5.73 -5.33 10.95
N THR A 133 6.40 -4.32 10.40
CA THR A 133 7.65 -3.79 11.00
C THR A 133 7.42 -2.86 12.19
N GLN A 134 6.24 -2.23 12.32
CA GLN A 134 5.89 -1.43 13.51
C GLN A 134 5.28 -2.27 14.64
N ALA A 135 4.78 -3.47 14.35
CA ALA A 135 4.34 -4.41 15.37
C ALA A 135 5.56 -5.06 16.08
N PRO A 136 5.42 -5.51 17.34
CA PRO A 136 6.45 -6.31 17.98
C PRO A 136 6.75 -7.57 17.15
N HIS A 137 8.02 -7.78 16.84
CA HIS A 137 8.50 -8.92 16.06
C HIS A 137 9.85 -9.40 16.61
N ASN A 138 10.24 -10.63 16.29
CA ASN A 138 11.42 -11.32 16.81
C ASN A 138 12.61 -11.35 15.84
N TRP A 139 12.45 -10.84 14.62
CA TRP A 139 13.48 -10.80 13.57
C TRP A 139 14.14 -9.43 13.46
N THR A 140 15.20 -9.32 12.66
CA THR A 140 15.94 -8.05 12.48
C THR A 140 15.32 -7.22 11.37
N SER A 141 14.46 -6.26 11.71
CA SER A 141 13.81 -5.40 10.72
C SER A 141 14.63 -4.17 10.30
N PRO A 142 14.37 -3.64 9.08
CA PRO A 142 15.00 -2.41 8.62
C PRO A 142 14.70 -1.20 9.52
N GLN A 143 15.73 -0.43 9.87
CA GLN A 143 15.59 0.74 10.74
C GLN A 143 15.21 2.02 10.00
N TYR A 144 13.90 2.28 9.88
CA TYR A 144 13.40 3.54 9.35
C TYR A 144 12.75 4.43 10.42
N GLY A 145 12.68 5.73 10.14
CA GLY A 145 12.03 6.73 10.97
C GLY A 145 10.67 7.14 10.40
N MET A 146 9.73 7.44 11.29
CA MET A 146 8.54 8.22 10.94
C MET A 146 8.67 9.61 11.52
N THR A 147 8.23 10.62 10.77
CA THR A 147 8.03 11.95 11.34
C THR A 147 6.94 11.92 12.41
N ALA A 148 6.89 12.94 13.29
CA ALA A 148 5.85 13.02 14.31
C ALA A 148 4.43 12.98 13.70
N ARG A 149 4.23 13.60 12.54
CA ARG A 149 2.96 13.60 11.81
C ARG A 149 2.60 12.22 11.25
N GLN A 150 3.56 11.58 10.57
CA GLN A 150 3.39 10.20 10.08
C GLN A 150 3.06 9.25 11.22
N ARG A 151 3.79 9.32 12.35
CA ARG A 151 3.54 8.48 13.53
C ARG A 151 2.18 8.76 14.17
N GLN A 152 1.70 10.00 14.15
CA GLN A 152 0.35 10.34 14.62
C GLN A 152 -0.72 9.70 13.74
N LYS A 153 -0.62 9.84 12.41
CA LYS A 153 -1.57 9.25 11.47
C LYS A 153 -1.52 7.72 11.48
N TRP A 154 -0.32 7.14 11.59
CA TRP A 154 -0.14 5.71 11.79
C TRP A 154 -0.86 5.20 13.03
N ARG A 155 -0.66 5.83 14.19
CA ARG A 155 -1.35 5.42 15.44
C ARG A 155 -2.87 5.49 15.31
N GLN A 156 -3.40 6.51 14.63
CA GLN A 156 -4.83 6.64 14.37
C GLN A 156 -5.34 5.50 13.49
N LEU A 157 -4.65 5.18 12.39
CA LEU A 157 -5.00 4.05 11.52
C LEU A 157 -4.93 2.72 12.28
N TRP A 158 -3.85 2.49 13.04
CA TRP A 158 -3.64 1.28 13.82
C TRP A 158 -4.74 1.07 14.88
N GLN A 159 -5.14 2.13 15.57
CA GLN A 159 -6.22 2.07 16.55
C GLN A 159 -7.55 1.71 15.90
N LEU A 160 -7.88 2.32 14.76
CA LEU A 160 -9.13 2.02 14.04
C LEU A 160 -9.12 0.60 13.46
N ALA A 161 -7.99 0.15 12.92
CA ALA A 161 -7.83 -1.22 12.43
C ALA A 161 -7.97 -2.25 13.56
N SER A 162 -7.50 -1.93 14.76
CA SER A 162 -7.65 -2.79 15.95
C SER A 162 -9.09 -2.92 16.44
N GLN A 163 -9.96 -1.98 16.08
CA GLN A 163 -11.37 -1.93 16.48
C GLN A 163 -12.30 -2.41 15.37
N ALA A 164 -11.78 -2.62 14.16
CA ALA A 164 -12.57 -3.09 13.04
C ALA A 164 -12.99 -4.55 13.31
N PRO A 165 -14.27 -4.90 13.18
CA PRO A 165 -14.68 -6.29 13.22
C PRO A 165 -13.98 -7.02 12.08
N GLY A 166 -13.40 -8.19 12.38
CA GLY A 166 -12.86 -9.09 11.35
C GLY A 166 -13.90 -9.26 10.24
N ARG A 167 -13.42 -9.19 8.99
CA ARG A 167 -14.14 -9.14 7.70
C ARG A 167 -15.66 -9.41 7.81
N PRO A 168 -16.55 -8.48 7.37
CA PRO A 168 -17.96 -8.80 7.18
C PRO A 168 -18.07 -9.93 6.16
N ASN A 169 -18.66 -11.06 6.57
CA ASN A 169 -18.91 -12.20 5.69
C ASN A 169 -19.83 -11.76 4.53
N PRO A 170 -19.43 -11.93 3.25
CA PRO A 170 -20.26 -11.53 2.11
C PRO A 170 -21.60 -12.29 2.03
N ASN A 171 -21.77 -13.40 2.78
CA ASN A 171 -23.00 -14.18 2.81
C ASN A 171 -24.08 -13.66 3.78
N SER A 172 -23.87 -12.52 4.44
CA SER A 172 -24.91 -11.85 5.24
C SER A 172 -25.65 -10.77 4.45
N GLN A 173 -25.96 -11.01 3.17
CA GLN A 173 -27.00 -10.27 2.46
C GLN A 173 -28.35 -10.93 2.73
N GLY A 174 -29.00 -10.47 3.79
CA GLY A 174 -30.44 -10.62 3.95
C GLY A 174 -31.14 -9.92 2.78
N ASN A 175 -31.53 -10.72 1.80
CA ASN A 175 -32.72 -10.60 0.97
C ASN A 175 -33.30 -9.17 0.81
N GLN A 176 -32.86 -8.41 -0.19
CA GLN A 176 -33.65 -7.32 -0.79
C GLN A 176 -33.44 -7.32 -2.31
N GLY A 177 -34.56 -7.43 -3.03
CA GLY A 177 -34.60 -7.86 -4.43
C GLY A 177 -34.07 -6.87 -5.47
N SER A 178 -33.92 -7.41 -6.68
CA SER A 178 -33.72 -6.68 -7.93
C SER A 178 -34.70 -5.52 -8.08
N PRO A 179 -34.27 -4.41 -8.70
CA PRO A 179 -34.76 -4.20 -10.07
C PRO A 179 -33.73 -3.60 -11.03
N GLY A 180 -34.07 -3.72 -12.31
CA GLY A 180 -33.27 -3.42 -13.48
C GLY A 180 -32.89 -1.95 -13.69
N SER A 181 -31.97 -1.80 -14.64
CA SER A 181 -31.56 -0.62 -15.39
C SER A 181 -32.41 0.64 -15.20
N GLN A 182 -31.80 1.71 -14.67
CA GLN A 182 -32.05 3.09 -15.12
C GLN A 182 -31.00 4.06 -14.55
N ALA A 183 -30.74 5.09 -15.36
CA ALA A 183 -29.67 6.07 -15.24
C ALA A 183 -29.57 6.75 -13.86
N ALA A 184 -28.34 6.99 -13.43
CA ALA A 184 -27.99 7.62 -12.17
C ALA A 184 -28.62 9.02 -12.02
N VAL A 185 -29.68 9.10 -11.22
CA VAL A 185 -30.18 10.38 -10.69
C VAL A 185 -29.37 10.71 -9.44
N LEU A 186 -28.65 11.83 -9.52
CA LEU A 186 -27.92 12.45 -8.42
C LEU A 186 -28.93 12.84 -7.32
N GLY A 187 -28.98 12.10 -6.21
CA GLY A 187 -29.87 12.42 -5.09
C GLY A 187 -30.25 11.27 -4.15
N ASP A 188 -29.87 10.03 -4.45
CA ASP A 188 -30.21 8.90 -3.55
C ASP A 188 -29.28 8.89 -2.32
N PRO A 189 -29.79 8.97 -1.08
CA PRO A 189 -28.99 8.89 0.14
C PRO A 189 -28.19 7.58 0.26
N LYS A 190 -28.59 6.50 -0.43
CA LYS A 190 -27.79 5.27 -0.54
C LYS A 190 -26.49 5.48 -1.34
N ASN A 191 -26.54 6.25 -2.43
CA ASN A 191 -25.35 6.61 -3.21
C ASN A 191 -24.43 7.58 -2.45
N LEU A 192 -24.99 8.51 -1.66
CA LEU A 192 -24.18 9.37 -0.78
C LEU A 192 -23.46 8.58 0.32
N LYS A 193 -24.11 7.57 0.93
CA LYS A 193 -23.47 6.67 1.90
C LYS A 193 -22.36 5.82 1.26
N ALA A 194 -22.55 5.34 0.03
CA ALA A 194 -21.51 4.64 -0.72
C ALA A 194 -20.29 5.53 -1.02
N TRP A 195 -20.51 6.83 -1.23
CA TRP A 195 -19.45 7.80 -1.51
C TRP A 195 -18.75 8.35 -0.25
N THR A 196 -19.41 8.28 0.91
CA THR A 196 -18.81 8.77 2.16
C THR A 196 -17.69 7.83 2.60
N MET A 197 -16.51 8.38 2.87
CA MET A 197 -15.40 7.60 3.43
C MET A 197 -15.69 7.27 4.90
N THR A 198 -15.45 6.03 5.29
CA THR A 198 -15.47 5.63 6.70
C THR A 198 -14.28 6.25 7.44
N ALA A 199 -14.33 6.25 8.78
CA ALA A 199 -13.25 6.81 9.59
C ALA A 199 -11.90 6.11 9.32
N ILE A 200 -11.91 4.79 9.11
CA ILE A 200 -10.70 4.00 8.83
C ILE A 200 -10.17 4.23 7.41
N GLU A 201 -11.05 4.37 6.41
CA GLU A 201 -10.66 4.74 5.04
C GLU A 201 -10.00 6.11 5.01
N LYS A 202 -10.58 7.09 5.72
CA LYS A 202 -10.01 8.43 5.83
C LYS A 202 -8.64 8.41 6.53
N ALA A 203 -8.52 7.66 7.63
CA ALA A 203 -7.24 7.52 8.33
C ALA A 203 -6.17 6.85 7.45
N CYS A 204 -6.55 5.86 6.64
CA CYS A 204 -5.67 5.21 5.68
C CYS A 204 -5.16 6.20 4.63
N LEU A 205 -6.07 6.95 4.00
CA LEU A 205 -5.70 7.97 3.00
C LEU A 205 -4.82 9.08 3.60
N GLU A 206 -5.17 9.61 4.77
CA GLU A 206 -4.37 10.63 5.46
C GLU A 206 -2.97 10.13 5.80
N PHE A 207 -2.82 8.85 6.18
CA PHE A 207 -1.51 8.26 6.41
C PHE A 207 -0.71 8.15 5.10
N CYS A 208 -1.31 7.69 4.00
CA CYS A 208 -0.66 7.63 2.68
C CYS A 208 -0.20 9.03 2.22
N ILE A 209 -1.01 10.07 2.42
CA ILE A 209 -0.63 11.46 2.12
C ILE A 209 0.58 11.89 2.96
N GLU A 210 0.59 11.61 4.25
CA GLU A 210 1.73 11.96 5.12
C GLU A 210 2.99 11.15 4.81
N LEU A 211 2.87 9.92 4.29
CA LEU A 211 4.01 9.17 3.76
C LEU A 211 4.66 9.87 2.56
N LEU A 212 3.83 10.40 1.65
CA LEU A 212 4.30 11.18 0.49
C LEU A 212 4.84 12.56 0.88
N ASN A 213 4.30 13.16 1.94
CA ASN A 213 4.67 14.51 2.41
C ASN A 213 5.97 14.55 3.23
N GLN A 214 6.96 13.73 2.86
CA GLN A 214 8.25 13.78 3.53
C GLN A 214 9.07 14.97 3.02
N ARG A 215 9.18 16.01 3.85
CA ARG A 215 10.18 17.06 3.63
C ARG A 215 11.56 16.42 3.67
N HIS A 216 12.28 16.47 2.55
CA HIS A 216 13.66 15.98 2.39
C HIS A 216 14.58 16.57 3.48
N ARG A 217 14.67 15.92 4.64
CA ARG A 217 15.69 16.20 5.66
C ARG A 217 16.75 15.13 5.52
N SER A 218 17.90 15.55 4.99
CA SER A 218 19.28 15.04 5.09
C SER A 218 19.59 13.52 5.03
N HIS A 219 18.70 12.60 5.40
CA HIS A 219 18.91 11.15 5.37
C HIS A 219 17.70 10.46 4.74
N LYS A 220 17.72 10.34 3.40
CA LYS A 220 16.63 9.73 2.59
C LYS A 220 16.24 8.32 3.08
N TYR A 221 17.19 7.59 3.68
CA TYR A 221 17.04 6.20 4.13
C TYR A 221 16.33 6.02 5.47
N LYS A 222 16.10 7.11 6.21
CA LYS A 222 15.22 7.08 7.39
C LYS A 222 13.75 7.23 7.02
N SER A 223 13.39 7.20 5.74
CA SER A 223 11.99 7.27 5.32
C SER A 223 11.33 5.89 5.34
N ALA A 224 10.17 5.78 6.01
CA ALA A 224 9.33 4.60 5.91
C ALA A 224 8.98 4.24 4.45
N LEU A 225 8.69 5.25 3.62
CA LEU A 225 8.28 5.04 2.23
C LEU A 225 9.45 4.56 1.36
N VAL A 226 10.62 5.20 1.46
CA VAL A 226 11.84 4.78 0.72
C VAL A 226 12.25 3.38 1.15
N CYS A 227 12.13 3.07 2.44
CA CYS A 227 12.43 1.75 2.97
C CYS A 227 11.49 0.69 2.36
N ALA A 228 10.18 0.92 2.40
CA ALA A 228 9.21 -0.02 1.84
C ALA A 228 9.39 -0.21 0.33
N MET A 229 9.54 0.88 -0.43
CA MET A 229 9.64 0.83 -1.89
C MET A 229 10.78 -0.03 -2.41
N ALA A 230 11.91 -0.06 -1.72
CA ALA A 230 13.01 -0.84 -2.22
C ALA A 230 13.03 -2.29 -1.72
N VAL A 231 12.24 -2.63 -0.68
CA VAL A 231 11.89 -4.04 -0.41
C VAL A 231 11.06 -4.57 -1.58
N LEU A 232 10.16 -3.75 -2.13
CA LEU A 232 9.42 -4.11 -3.36
C LEU A 232 10.35 -4.31 -4.55
N GLY A 233 11.35 -3.43 -4.70
CA GLY A 233 12.34 -3.52 -5.78
C GLY A 233 13.18 -4.81 -5.77
N GLN A 234 13.38 -5.44 -4.61
CA GLN A 234 14.06 -6.74 -4.53
C GLN A 234 13.16 -7.90 -5.01
N GLY A 235 11.85 -7.83 -4.76
CA GLY A 235 10.90 -8.84 -5.19
C GLY A 235 10.66 -8.87 -6.72
N GLU A 236 10.82 -7.73 -7.40
CA GLU A 236 10.64 -7.63 -8.87
C GLU A 236 11.87 -8.08 -9.68
N ALA A 237 13.05 -8.14 -9.05
CA ALA A 237 14.29 -8.54 -9.71
C ALA A 237 14.55 -10.06 -9.72
N SER A 238 13.58 -10.87 -9.27
CA SER A 238 13.67 -12.32 -9.12
C SER A 238 12.89 -13.09 -10.20
#